data_AF-A0A6J2Y564-F1
#
_entry.id   AF-A0A6J2Y564-F1
#
_cell.length_a   1.000
_cell.length_b   1.000
_cell.length_c   1.000
_cell.angle_alpha   90.00
_cell.angle_beta   90.00
_cell.angle_gamma   90.00
#
_symmetry.space_group_name_H-M   'P 1'
#
loop_
_entity.id
_entity.type
_entity.pdbx_description
1 polymer ?
#
loop_
_entity_poly.entity_id
_entity_poly.type
_entity_poly.pdbx_seq_one_letter_code
_entity_poly.pdbx_strand_id
1 'polypeptide(L)'
;MPRYAVKGGSVTLRCNYSVKPEHLHKVEWLKGEDKLVQYVKGRKPAFRAWEIPGAKLHKDHYDEKHIRLSNLTFAASGSYYCIVSMETPSIFTKDSESKDLTIIDPQEYDPKITFEKETYFVGETLKANCTTAPAKPPPHITWLMNDEKVRDSLTKSYSNGIVHGHGYFETKAPSIKQLSIEVSQLHAGEDGRLRLTCVATIPGYVSKDSDYADIRNSTALIEILEIESPALPSPVEAASSSQFLRFHVILLVILVLTTYQLVYGKLVKKRIEEEYWDMEAEEQAGFRAGRCTVDHLFTLTQIIEKKMARNQEIHLLCVDLKKPYDSVPQSKLWEALEHNIN
;
A
#
# COMPACT_ATOMS: atom_id res chain seq x y z
N MET A 1 -1.04 7.68 -24.71
CA MET A 1 -1.30 6.23 -24.64
C MET A 1 -1.89 5.94 -23.28
N PRO A 2 -3.01 5.21 -23.19
CA PRO A 2 -3.59 4.85 -21.89
C PRO A 2 -2.71 3.82 -21.19
N ARG A 3 -2.62 3.92 -19.86
CA ARG A 3 -1.90 2.95 -19.00
C ARG A 3 -2.67 1.64 -18.81
N TYR A 4 -3.99 1.69 -18.93
CA TYR A 4 -4.86 0.56 -18.65
C TYR A 4 -5.85 0.32 -19.79
N ALA A 5 -6.19 -0.95 -20.02
CA ALA A 5 -7.28 -1.34 -20.90
C ALA A 5 -7.97 -2.61 -20.37
N VAL A 6 -9.25 -2.76 -20.68
CA VAL A 6 -10.05 -3.90 -20.23
C VAL A 6 -9.86 -5.09 -21.17
N LYS A 7 -9.74 -6.30 -20.59
CA LYS A 7 -9.73 -7.57 -21.32
C LYS A 7 -10.91 -7.68 -22.30
N GLY A 8 -10.65 -8.17 -23.51
CA GLY A 8 -11.60 -8.26 -24.62
C GLY A 8 -11.86 -6.94 -25.33
N GLY A 9 -11.44 -5.81 -24.74
CA GLY A 9 -11.60 -4.47 -25.31
C GLY A 9 -10.63 -4.14 -26.44
N SER A 10 -10.46 -2.84 -26.69
CA SER A 10 -9.52 -2.33 -27.68
C SER A 10 -8.78 -1.11 -27.15
N VAL A 11 -7.55 -0.91 -27.61
CA VAL A 11 -6.71 0.25 -27.25
C VAL A 11 -6.08 0.84 -28.50
N THR A 12 -6.00 2.17 -28.57
CA THR A 12 -5.30 2.87 -29.65
C THR A 12 -4.01 3.47 -29.13
N LEU A 13 -2.90 3.06 -29.71
CA LEU A 13 -1.57 3.61 -29.46
C LEU A 13 -1.30 4.72 -30.47
N ARG A 14 -0.66 5.81 -30.03
CA ARG A 14 -0.39 7.00 -30.85
C ARG A 14 1.08 7.36 -30.79
N CYS A 15 1.69 7.55 -31.96
CA CYS A 15 3.07 7.98 -32.11
C CYS A 15 3.07 9.42 -32.63
N ASN A 16 3.13 10.37 -31.70
CA ASN A 16 3.09 11.80 -32.02
C ASN A 16 4.50 12.31 -32.29
N TYR A 17 4.93 12.25 -33.55
CA TYR A 17 6.17 12.84 -34.02
C TYR A 17 5.90 14.08 -34.89
N SER A 18 6.88 14.98 -34.97
CA SER A 18 6.82 16.26 -35.71
C SER A 18 7.58 16.25 -37.05
N VAL A 19 8.09 15.09 -37.47
CA VAL A 19 8.69 14.85 -38.79
C VAL A 19 7.70 15.17 -39.90
N LYS A 20 8.14 15.96 -40.88
CA LYS A 20 7.34 16.29 -42.06
C LYS A 20 7.20 15.06 -42.99
N PRO A 21 6.04 14.84 -43.64
CA PRO A 21 5.81 13.67 -44.49
C PRO A 21 6.88 13.47 -45.57
N GLU A 22 7.45 14.53 -46.13
CA GLU A 22 8.51 14.49 -47.13
C GLU A 22 9.81 13.85 -46.61
N HIS A 23 10.12 14.03 -45.33
CA HIS A 23 11.39 13.60 -44.70
C HIS A 23 11.28 12.27 -43.97
N LEU A 24 10.05 11.82 -43.70
CA LEU A 24 9.82 10.55 -43.03
C LEU A 24 10.24 9.38 -43.91
N HIS A 25 11.01 8.47 -43.33
CA HIS A 25 11.44 7.24 -43.99
C HIS A 25 10.68 6.01 -43.47
N LYS A 26 10.61 5.88 -42.14
CA LYS A 26 10.10 4.66 -41.50
C LYS A 26 9.52 4.95 -40.11
N VAL A 27 8.46 4.23 -39.75
CA VAL A 27 7.89 4.19 -38.39
C VAL A 27 7.78 2.74 -37.95
N GLU A 28 8.30 2.41 -36.76
CA GLU A 28 8.24 1.08 -36.18
C GLU A 28 7.52 1.14 -34.82
N TRP A 29 6.60 0.22 -34.60
CA TRP A 29 5.89 0.05 -33.33
C TRP A 29 6.39 -1.20 -32.65
N LEU A 30 6.76 -1.08 -31.38
CA LEU A 30 7.37 -2.16 -30.62
C LEU A 30 6.66 -2.38 -29.29
N LYS A 31 6.68 -3.63 -28.82
CA LYS A 31 6.32 -4.04 -27.47
C LYS A 31 7.52 -4.77 -26.86
N GLY A 32 8.23 -4.15 -25.92
CA GLY A 32 9.53 -4.65 -25.48
C GLY A 32 10.50 -4.75 -26.68
N GLU A 33 10.93 -5.95 -27.02
CA GLU A 33 11.79 -6.20 -28.18
C GLU A 33 11.03 -6.62 -29.45
N ASP A 34 9.74 -6.95 -29.33
CA ASP A 34 8.93 -7.48 -30.41
C ASP A 34 8.39 -6.35 -31.32
N LYS A 35 8.60 -6.48 -32.63
CA LYS A 35 8.01 -5.57 -33.62
C LYS A 35 6.56 -5.92 -33.90
N LEU A 36 5.69 -4.93 -33.80
CA LEU A 36 4.24 -5.08 -34.02
C LEU A 36 3.84 -4.66 -35.44
N VAL A 37 4.27 -3.47 -35.83
CA VAL A 37 3.96 -2.85 -37.13
C VAL A 37 5.16 -2.03 -37.58
N GLN A 38 5.48 -2.13 -38.87
CA GLN A 38 6.48 -1.30 -39.53
C GLN A 38 5.85 -0.67 -40.77
N TYR A 39 5.97 0.65 -40.84
CA TYR A 39 5.67 1.46 -42.02
C TYR A 39 6.98 1.90 -42.68
N VAL A 40 7.09 1.74 -44.00
CA VAL A 40 8.21 2.24 -44.81
C VAL A 40 7.67 3.02 -46.00
N LYS A 41 8.07 4.28 -46.10
CA LYS A 41 7.63 5.17 -47.18
C LYS A 41 8.11 4.64 -48.55
N GLY A 42 7.22 4.65 -49.55
CA GLY A 42 7.54 4.24 -50.93
C GLY A 42 7.57 2.73 -51.18
N ARG A 43 7.46 1.88 -50.15
CA ARG A 43 7.40 0.41 -50.32
C ARG A 43 5.98 -0.07 -50.67
N LYS A 44 5.88 -1.20 -51.40
CA LYS A 44 4.62 -1.91 -51.68
C LYS A 44 4.72 -3.38 -51.19
N PRO A 45 3.95 -3.80 -50.18
CA PRO A 45 3.08 -2.99 -49.32
C PRO A 45 3.90 -2.06 -48.42
N ALA A 46 3.34 -0.89 -48.09
CA ALA A 46 3.99 0.11 -47.23
C ALA A 46 4.07 -0.35 -45.76
N PHE A 47 3.19 -1.26 -45.36
CA PHE A 47 3.11 -1.78 -44.00
C PHE A 47 3.47 -3.26 -43.95
N ARG A 48 4.18 -3.63 -42.89
CA ARG A 48 4.38 -5.01 -42.44
C ARG A 48 3.90 -5.11 -41.01
N ALA A 49 3.02 -6.06 -40.74
CA ALA A 49 2.50 -6.35 -39.40
C ALA A 49 2.89 -7.78 -39.01
N TRP A 50 3.10 -7.98 -37.71
CA TRP A 50 3.38 -9.29 -37.12
C TRP A 50 2.26 -9.68 -36.15
N GLU A 51 2.23 -10.97 -35.78
CA GLU A 51 1.32 -11.43 -34.74
C GLU A 51 1.71 -10.83 -33.40
N ILE A 52 0.70 -10.40 -32.63
CA ILE A 52 0.90 -9.71 -31.37
C ILE A 52 0.41 -10.63 -30.25
N PRO A 53 1.28 -11.07 -29.34
CA PRO A 53 0.86 -11.88 -28.20
C PRO A 53 -0.23 -11.17 -27.40
N GLY A 54 -1.41 -11.77 -27.38
CA GLY A 54 -2.57 -11.28 -26.65
C GLY A 54 -3.35 -10.13 -27.27
N ALA A 55 -3.17 -9.82 -28.56
CA ALA A 55 -4.01 -8.84 -29.26
C ALA A 55 -4.21 -9.19 -30.73
N LYS A 56 -5.33 -8.74 -31.29
CA LYS A 56 -5.61 -8.80 -32.73
C LYS A 56 -5.39 -7.43 -33.36
N LEU A 57 -4.71 -7.43 -34.51
CA LEU A 57 -4.46 -6.25 -35.33
C LEU A 57 -5.03 -6.48 -36.74
N HIS A 58 -6.03 -5.67 -37.11
CA HIS A 58 -6.67 -5.72 -38.43
C HIS A 58 -6.04 -4.69 -39.39
N LYS A 59 -6.20 -4.88 -40.71
CA LYS A 59 -5.54 -4.02 -41.72
C LYS A 59 -5.99 -2.56 -41.71
N ASP A 60 -7.21 -2.32 -41.26
CA ASP A 60 -7.88 -1.02 -41.10
C ASP A 60 -7.60 -0.37 -39.73
N HIS A 61 -6.87 -1.07 -38.86
CA HIS A 61 -6.58 -0.63 -37.50
C HIS A 61 -5.22 0.06 -37.36
N TYR A 62 -4.48 0.29 -38.44
CA TYR A 62 -3.21 0.98 -38.37
C TYR A 62 -2.99 1.98 -39.50
N ASP A 63 -2.38 3.09 -39.13
CA ASP A 63 -1.79 4.04 -40.05
C ASP A 63 -0.36 4.36 -39.58
N GLU A 64 0.26 5.35 -40.22
CA GLU A 64 1.62 5.80 -39.90
C GLU A 64 1.78 6.32 -38.45
N LYS A 65 0.71 6.82 -37.82
CA LYS A 65 0.71 7.48 -36.51
C LYS A 65 -0.09 6.76 -35.44
N HIS A 66 -0.93 5.80 -35.81
CA HIS A 66 -1.82 5.10 -34.90
C HIS A 66 -1.85 3.60 -35.16
N ILE A 67 -1.91 2.81 -34.08
CA ILE A 67 -2.26 1.38 -34.17
C ILE A 67 -3.35 1.07 -33.15
N ARG A 68 -4.37 0.30 -33.55
CA ARG A 68 -5.47 -0.13 -32.71
C ARG A 68 -5.43 -1.63 -32.49
N LEU A 69 -5.10 -2.00 -31.27
CA LEU A 69 -5.11 -3.38 -30.79
C LEU A 69 -6.52 -3.71 -30.30
N SER A 70 -7.04 -4.87 -30.67
CA SER A 70 -8.40 -5.33 -30.33
C SER A 70 -8.41 -6.73 -29.76
N ASN A 71 -9.49 -7.11 -29.07
CA ASN A 71 -9.62 -8.41 -28.41
C ASN A 71 -8.42 -8.69 -27.49
N LEU A 72 -8.18 -7.76 -26.56
CA LEU A 72 -7.02 -7.77 -25.69
C LEU A 72 -7.09 -8.93 -24.68
N THR A 73 -5.99 -9.64 -24.51
CA THR A 73 -5.77 -10.61 -23.43
C THR A 73 -4.67 -10.11 -22.52
N PHE A 74 -4.47 -10.76 -21.36
CA PHE A 74 -3.44 -10.32 -20.42
C PHE A 74 -2.01 -10.31 -21.00
N ALA A 75 -1.74 -11.15 -22.01
CA ALA A 75 -0.46 -11.18 -22.70
C ALA A 75 -0.17 -9.91 -23.51
N ALA A 76 -1.17 -9.06 -23.79
CA ALA A 76 -0.95 -7.74 -24.38
C ALA A 76 -0.38 -6.72 -23.38
N SER A 77 -0.28 -7.04 -22.08
CA SER A 77 0.39 -6.14 -21.14
C SER A 77 1.89 -6.06 -21.44
N GLY A 78 2.48 -4.89 -21.24
CA GLY A 78 3.91 -4.65 -21.46
C GLY A 78 4.22 -3.21 -21.83
N SER A 79 5.49 -2.95 -22.11
CA SER A 79 5.98 -1.62 -22.49
C SER A 79 5.94 -1.42 -23.99
N TYR A 80 5.33 -0.32 -24.44
CA TYR A 80 5.18 0.01 -25.85
C TYR A 80 5.87 1.33 -26.17
N TYR A 81 6.49 1.38 -27.34
CA TYR A 81 7.11 2.59 -27.87
C TYR A 81 7.11 2.56 -29.39
N CYS A 82 7.36 3.72 -30.00
CA CYS A 82 7.55 3.82 -31.44
C CYS A 82 8.94 4.37 -31.76
N ILE A 83 9.51 3.93 -32.87
CA ILE A 83 10.77 4.44 -33.43
C ILE A 83 10.44 5.12 -34.75
N VAL A 84 10.93 6.35 -34.93
CA VAL A 84 10.73 7.15 -36.13
C VAL A 84 12.09 7.44 -36.76
N SER A 85 12.23 7.10 -38.04
CA SER A 85 13.43 7.37 -38.83
C SER A 85 13.16 8.36 -39.96
N MET A 86 14.08 9.30 -40.13
CA MET A 86 14.14 10.28 -41.20
C MET A 86 15.30 9.97 -42.15
N GLU A 87 15.19 10.36 -43.42
CA GLU A 87 16.23 10.15 -44.43
C GLU A 87 16.81 11.47 -44.96
N THR A 88 16.05 12.57 -44.93
CA THR A 88 16.47 13.88 -45.45
C THR A 88 16.15 14.97 -44.42
N PRO A 89 17.05 15.94 -44.13
CA PRO A 89 18.36 16.20 -44.73
C PRO A 89 19.53 15.37 -44.17
N SER A 90 19.30 14.58 -43.13
CA SER A 90 20.27 13.62 -42.56
C SER A 90 19.52 12.40 -42.03
N ILE A 91 20.19 11.24 -42.03
CA ILE A 91 19.62 10.03 -41.43
C ILE A 91 19.59 10.23 -39.92
N PHE A 92 18.39 10.28 -39.37
CA PHE A 92 18.16 10.43 -37.94
C PHE A 92 17.10 9.42 -37.51
N THR A 93 17.33 8.73 -36.40
CA THR A 93 16.38 7.78 -35.82
C THR A 93 16.22 8.10 -34.35
N LYS A 94 14.97 8.17 -33.90
CA LYS A 94 14.63 8.44 -32.51
C LYS A 94 13.46 7.59 -32.06
N ASP A 95 13.60 7.06 -30.86
CA ASP A 95 12.57 6.37 -30.09
C ASP A 95 11.72 7.35 -29.28
N SER A 96 10.45 6.99 -29.09
CA SER A 96 9.60 7.63 -28.10
C SER A 96 9.91 7.11 -26.70
N GLU A 97 9.50 7.84 -25.67
CA GLU A 97 9.41 7.28 -24.33
C GLU A 97 8.56 6.02 -24.31
N SER A 98 9.05 4.99 -23.62
CA SER A 98 8.33 3.75 -23.40
C SER A 98 7.16 3.95 -22.44
N LYS A 99 6.00 3.40 -22.80
CA LYS A 99 4.77 3.50 -22.02
C LYS A 99 4.20 2.13 -21.74
N ASP A 100 4.01 1.84 -20.46
CA ASP A 100 3.44 0.58 -20.01
C ASP A 100 1.92 0.57 -20.17
N LEU A 101 1.44 -0.51 -20.77
CA LEU A 101 0.02 -0.88 -20.83
C LEU A 101 -0.21 -2.10 -19.96
N THR A 102 -1.19 -2.02 -19.08
CA THR A 102 -1.64 -3.13 -18.24
C THR A 102 -3.06 -3.49 -18.60
N ILE A 103 -3.29 -4.76 -18.97
CA ILE A 103 -4.63 -5.27 -19.23
C ILE A 103 -5.26 -5.72 -17.92
N ILE A 104 -6.43 -5.19 -17.61
CA ILE A 104 -7.18 -5.50 -16.40
C ILE A 104 -8.47 -6.26 -16.71
N ASP A 105 -8.93 -7.00 -15.72
CA ASP A 105 -10.26 -7.59 -15.64
C ASP A 105 -10.94 -7.00 -14.41
N PRO A 106 -11.87 -6.03 -14.58
CA PRO A 106 -12.35 -5.14 -13.52
C PRO A 106 -13.28 -5.84 -12.53
N GLN A 107 -13.57 -5.15 -11.43
CA GLN A 107 -14.53 -5.59 -10.42
C GLN A 107 -15.96 -5.58 -10.97
N GLU A 108 -16.69 -6.67 -10.72
CA GLU A 108 -18.08 -6.82 -11.17
C GLU A 108 -19.08 -6.11 -10.24
N TYR A 109 -18.79 -6.06 -8.94
CA TYR A 109 -19.66 -5.49 -7.92
C TYR A 109 -18.86 -4.76 -6.83
N ASP A 110 -19.56 -3.92 -6.07
CA ASP A 110 -18.97 -3.11 -5.01
C ASP A 110 -18.52 -3.98 -3.83
N PRO A 111 -17.45 -3.58 -3.10
CA PRO A 111 -16.95 -4.37 -1.98
C PRO A 111 -18.01 -4.56 -0.89
N LYS A 112 -17.97 -5.71 -0.22
CA LYS A 112 -18.87 -6.04 0.88
C LYS A 112 -18.15 -5.84 2.20
N ILE A 113 -18.74 -5.03 3.08
CA ILE A 113 -18.30 -4.84 4.45
C ILE A 113 -19.10 -5.77 5.36
N THR A 114 -18.40 -6.51 6.22
CA THR A 114 -19.01 -7.40 7.22
C THR A 114 -18.43 -7.11 8.59
N PHE A 115 -19.27 -7.13 9.62
CA PHE A 115 -18.91 -6.89 11.01
C PHE A 115 -19.08 -8.15 11.86
N GLU A 116 -18.44 -8.18 13.02
CA GLU A 116 -18.64 -9.24 14.01
C GLU A 116 -19.93 -9.05 14.82
N LYS A 117 -20.35 -7.79 15.04
CA LYS A 117 -21.57 -7.40 15.77
C LYS A 117 -22.32 -6.31 15.00
N GLU A 118 -23.62 -6.15 15.29
CA GLU A 118 -24.46 -5.09 14.69
C GLU A 118 -24.31 -3.74 15.42
N THR A 119 -24.04 -3.76 16.73
CA THR A 119 -23.89 -2.56 17.58
C THR A 119 -22.63 -2.64 18.43
N TYR A 120 -22.02 -1.49 18.71
CA TYR A 120 -20.79 -1.39 19.50
C TYR A 120 -20.89 -0.30 20.57
N PHE A 121 -20.31 -0.56 21.74
CA PHE A 121 -20.17 0.41 22.82
C PHE A 121 -18.79 1.08 22.81
N VAL A 122 -18.71 2.28 23.38
CA VAL A 122 -17.41 2.96 23.61
C VAL A 122 -16.48 2.07 24.44
N GLY A 123 -15.23 1.93 23.99
CA GLY A 123 -14.20 1.05 24.58
C GLY A 123 -14.18 -0.37 24.02
N GLU A 124 -15.17 -0.80 23.23
CA GLU A 124 -15.12 -2.10 22.55
C GLU A 124 -14.18 -2.07 21.33
N THR A 125 -13.64 -3.23 20.97
CA THR A 125 -12.90 -3.38 19.71
C THR A 125 -13.86 -3.71 18.57
N LEU A 126 -13.99 -2.80 17.60
CA LEU A 126 -14.69 -3.03 16.34
C LEU A 126 -13.77 -3.72 15.35
N LYS A 127 -14.23 -4.87 14.85
CA LYS A 127 -13.58 -5.63 13.77
C LYS A 127 -14.49 -5.68 12.55
N ALA A 128 -13.97 -5.21 11.42
CA ALA A 128 -14.68 -5.20 10.16
C ALA A 128 -13.81 -5.81 9.05
N ASN A 129 -14.39 -6.66 8.22
CA ASN A 129 -13.74 -7.17 7.02
C ASN A 129 -14.35 -6.52 5.79
N CYS A 130 -13.51 -6.04 4.89
CA CYS A 130 -13.93 -5.67 3.55
C CYS A 130 -13.46 -6.74 2.56
N THR A 131 -14.39 -7.25 1.75
CA THR A 131 -14.13 -8.25 0.70
C THR A 131 -14.51 -7.66 -0.66
N THR A 132 -13.57 -7.62 -1.61
CA THR A 132 -13.82 -7.10 -2.96
C THR A 132 -14.42 -8.16 -3.88
N ALA A 133 -15.02 -7.73 -4.99
CA ALA A 133 -15.23 -8.64 -6.11
C ALA A 133 -13.87 -9.18 -6.62
N PRO A 134 -13.83 -10.43 -7.12
CA PRO A 134 -12.64 -10.94 -7.79
C PRO A 134 -12.30 -10.11 -9.02
N ALA A 135 -11.03 -9.67 -9.13
CA ALA A 135 -10.53 -8.90 -10.26
C ALA A 135 -9.10 -9.32 -10.60
N LYS A 136 -8.59 -8.85 -11.75
CA LYS A 136 -7.20 -9.07 -12.16
C LYS A 136 -6.58 -7.76 -12.68
N PRO A 137 -5.57 -7.19 -12.01
CA PRO A 137 -4.99 -7.64 -10.75
C PRO A 137 -5.98 -7.54 -9.57
N PRO A 138 -5.71 -8.23 -8.45
CA PRO A 138 -6.53 -8.10 -7.24
C PRO A 138 -6.59 -6.62 -6.78
N PRO A 139 -7.77 -6.09 -6.42
CA PRO A 139 -7.90 -4.69 -6.04
C PRO A 139 -7.18 -4.40 -4.73
N HIS A 140 -6.62 -3.20 -4.59
CA HIS A 140 -6.08 -2.74 -3.31
C HIS A 140 -7.21 -2.14 -2.48
N ILE A 141 -7.28 -2.49 -1.19
CA ILE A 141 -8.29 -1.97 -0.27
C ILE A 141 -7.72 -0.87 0.61
N THR A 142 -8.42 0.25 0.66
CA THR A 142 -8.19 1.37 1.58
C THR A 142 -9.43 1.55 2.45
N TRP A 143 -9.23 1.53 3.77
CA TRP A 143 -10.27 1.89 4.73
C TRP A 143 -10.24 3.40 4.97
N LEU A 144 -11.41 4.03 4.88
CA LEU A 144 -11.63 5.40 5.31
C LEU A 144 -12.59 5.39 6.51
N MET A 145 -12.26 6.18 7.52
CA MET A 145 -13.07 6.41 8.71
C MET A 145 -13.44 7.90 8.72
N ASN A 146 -14.73 8.20 8.64
CA ASN A 146 -15.22 9.58 8.48
C ASN A 146 -14.48 10.33 7.37
N ASP A 147 -14.32 9.65 6.22
CA ASP A 147 -13.64 10.12 5.02
C ASP A 147 -12.11 10.32 5.12
N GLU A 148 -11.51 10.05 6.28
CA GLU A 148 -10.06 10.05 6.45
C GLU A 148 -9.45 8.65 6.36
N LYS A 149 -8.28 8.54 5.72
CA LYS A 149 -7.58 7.25 5.59
C LYS A 149 -7.18 6.71 6.96
N VAL A 150 -7.59 5.47 7.25
CA VAL A 150 -7.18 4.75 8.46
C VAL A 150 -5.71 4.36 8.38
N ARG A 151 -5.01 4.45 9.51
CA ARG A 151 -3.61 4.02 9.63
C ARG A 151 -3.45 2.54 9.27
N ASP A 152 -2.44 2.23 8.48
CA ASP A 152 -2.20 0.87 8.01
C ASP A 152 -1.90 -0.11 9.16
N SER A 153 -1.38 0.36 10.30
CA SER A 153 -1.14 -0.44 11.52
C SER A 153 -2.40 -1.04 12.16
N LEU A 154 -3.57 -0.45 11.88
CA LEU A 154 -4.87 -0.92 12.38
C LEU A 154 -5.52 -1.92 11.42
N THR A 155 -4.85 -2.24 10.31
CA THR A 155 -5.41 -3.07 9.24
C THR A 155 -4.55 -4.29 8.95
N LYS A 156 -5.20 -5.37 8.52
CA LYS A 156 -4.54 -6.60 8.06
C LYS A 156 -5.09 -7.01 6.71
N SER A 157 -4.22 -7.05 5.71
CA SER A 157 -4.58 -7.51 4.36
C SER A 157 -4.40 -9.03 4.26
N TYR A 158 -5.39 -9.69 3.66
CA TYR A 158 -5.37 -11.10 3.32
C TYR A 158 -5.50 -11.22 1.80
N SER A 159 -4.51 -11.86 1.17
CA SER A 159 -4.53 -12.14 -0.26
C SER A 159 -4.78 -13.62 -0.49
N ASN A 160 -5.89 -13.95 -1.15
CA ASN A 160 -6.26 -15.34 -1.49
C ASN A 160 -5.80 -15.75 -2.90
N GLY A 161 -4.91 -14.99 -3.53
CA GLY A 161 -4.37 -15.35 -4.84
C GLY A 161 -3.19 -16.31 -4.72
N ILE A 162 -3.18 -17.36 -5.53
CA ILE A 162 -1.99 -18.20 -5.73
C ILE A 162 -0.95 -17.32 -6.41
N VAL A 163 0.09 -16.94 -5.67
CA VAL A 163 1.23 -16.20 -6.20
C VAL A 163 2.28 -17.22 -6.64
N HIS A 164 2.39 -17.47 -7.95
CA HIS A 164 3.55 -18.18 -8.48
C HIS A 164 4.80 -17.29 -8.37
N GLY A 165 6.01 -17.88 -8.39
CA GLY A 165 7.31 -17.25 -8.07
C GLY A 165 7.72 -15.98 -8.83
N HIS A 166 6.86 -15.44 -9.70
CA HIS A 166 7.02 -14.16 -10.39
C HIS A 166 5.96 -13.09 -10.02
N GLY A 167 5.11 -13.30 -9.01
CA GLY A 167 4.16 -12.27 -8.55
C GLY A 167 2.90 -12.10 -9.42
N TYR A 168 2.67 -13.00 -10.38
CA TYR A 168 1.57 -12.90 -11.35
C TYR A 168 0.37 -13.76 -10.94
N PHE A 169 -0.83 -13.16 -10.90
CA PHE A 169 -2.10 -13.87 -10.66
C PHE A 169 -2.63 -14.42 -11.98
N GLU A 170 -2.84 -15.73 -12.08
CA GLU A 170 -3.32 -16.36 -13.31
C GLU A 170 -4.82 -16.09 -13.56
N THR A 171 -5.62 -16.09 -12.50
CA THR A 171 -7.08 -15.89 -12.50
C THR A 171 -7.50 -14.64 -11.74
N LYS A 172 -8.78 -14.25 -11.83
CA LYS A 172 -9.36 -13.22 -10.96
C LYS A 172 -9.25 -13.67 -9.51
N ALA A 173 -8.86 -12.76 -8.62
CA ALA A 173 -8.86 -13.04 -7.19
C ALA A 173 -9.45 -11.86 -6.39
N PRO A 174 -10.18 -12.13 -5.30
CA PRO A 174 -10.66 -11.10 -4.40
C PRO A 174 -9.52 -10.65 -3.47
N SER A 175 -9.64 -9.43 -2.97
CA SER A 175 -8.85 -8.93 -1.85
C SER A 175 -9.71 -8.85 -0.61
N ILE A 176 -9.11 -9.13 0.55
CA ILE A 176 -9.76 -8.98 1.85
C ILE A 176 -8.88 -8.10 2.73
N LYS A 177 -9.43 -7.08 3.39
CA LYS A 177 -8.68 -6.27 4.37
C LYS A 177 -9.52 -6.10 5.62
N GLN A 178 -9.01 -6.61 6.73
CA GLN A 178 -9.59 -6.46 8.05
C GLN A 178 -9.14 -5.14 8.66
N LEU A 179 -10.06 -4.48 9.34
CA LEU A 179 -9.85 -3.34 10.22
C LEU A 179 -10.12 -3.78 11.66
N SER A 180 -9.27 -3.38 12.60
CA SER A 180 -9.49 -3.58 14.03
C SER A 180 -9.17 -2.28 14.77
N ILE A 181 -10.18 -1.67 15.39
CA ILE A 181 -10.06 -0.39 16.10
C ILE A 181 -10.78 -0.44 17.44
N GLU A 182 -10.32 0.35 18.41
CA GLU A 182 -11.08 0.59 19.63
C GLU A 182 -12.07 1.74 19.38
N VAL A 183 -13.34 1.52 19.71
CA VAL A 183 -14.40 2.50 19.52
C VAL A 183 -14.24 3.60 20.58
N SER A 184 -14.25 4.85 20.13
CA SER A 184 -14.10 6.04 20.97
C SER A 184 -15.18 7.05 20.58
N GLN A 185 -15.58 7.89 21.53
CA GLN A 185 -16.50 9.01 21.26
C GLN A 185 -15.97 9.95 20.17
N LEU A 186 -14.64 10.05 20.00
CA LEU A 186 -14.01 10.85 18.94
C LEU A 186 -14.26 10.31 17.54
N HIS A 187 -14.68 9.04 17.42
CA HIS A 187 -14.99 8.42 16.14
C HIS A 187 -16.44 8.67 15.69
N ALA A 188 -17.33 9.11 16.59
CA ALA A 188 -18.69 9.46 16.23
C ALA A 188 -18.70 10.77 15.43
N GLY A 189 -19.31 10.75 14.23
CA GLY A 189 -19.53 11.96 13.45
C GLY A 189 -20.50 12.92 14.13
N GLU A 190 -20.76 14.07 13.52
CA GLU A 190 -21.74 15.06 14.04
C GLU A 190 -23.14 14.47 14.24
N ASP A 191 -23.48 13.40 13.53
CA ASP A 191 -24.74 12.66 13.63
C ASP A 191 -24.70 11.49 14.63
N GLY A 192 -23.62 11.37 15.42
CA GLY A 192 -23.44 10.30 16.41
C GLY A 192 -23.07 8.94 15.81
N ARG A 193 -22.84 8.85 14.49
CA ARG A 193 -22.54 7.58 13.79
C ARG A 193 -21.12 7.55 13.27
N LEU A 194 -20.53 6.37 13.31
CA LEU A 194 -19.24 6.09 12.68
C LEU A 194 -19.45 5.73 11.22
N ARG A 195 -18.83 6.48 10.31
CA ARG A 195 -18.86 6.20 8.87
C ARG A 195 -17.61 5.42 8.49
N LEU A 196 -17.81 4.17 8.06
CA LEU A 196 -16.73 3.31 7.62
C LEU A 196 -16.86 3.03 6.12
N THR A 197 -15.94 3.55 5.32
CA THR A 197 -15.92 3.37 3.86
C THR A 197 -14.78 2.45 3.46
N CYS A 198 -15.10 1.37 2.76
CA CYS A 198 -14.12 0.55 2.08
C CYS A 198 -13.99 0.99 0.62
N VAL A 199 -12.79 1.34 0.19
CA VAL A 199 -12.48 1.72 -1.19
C VAL A 199 -11.55 0.67 -1.81
N ALA A 200 -11.97 0.10 -2.93
CA ALA A 200 -11.26 -0.95 -3.66
C ALA A 200 -10.82 -0.46 -5.03
N THR A 201 -9.51 -0.40 -5.27
CA THR A 201 -8.92 0.28 -6.44
C THR A 201 -7.95 -0.58 -7.23
N ILE A 202 -7.92 -0.38 -8.55
CA ILE A 202 -6.89 -0.89 -9.46
C ILE A 202 -6.32 0.30 -10.24
N PRO A 203 -5.01 0.59 -10.18
CA PRO A 203 -4.02 0.05 -9.24
C PRO A 203 -4.26 0.53 -7.79
N GLY A 204 -3.44 0.09 -6.84
CA GLY A 204 -3.54 0.56 -5.45
C GLY A 204 -3.05 1.98 -5.19
N TYR A 205 -2.23 2.53 -6.09
CA TYR A 205 -1.75 3.90 -6.00
C TYR A 205 -1.75 4.54 -7.38
N VAL A 206 -2.11 5.81 -7.43
CA VAL A 206 -2.21 6.61 -8.64
C VAL A 206 -1.23 7.76 -8.53
N SER A 207 -0.34 7.89 -9.52
CA SER A 207 0.57 9.04 -9.64
C SER A 207 -0.21 10.31 -10.02
N LYS A 208 0.35 11.50 -9.76
CA LYS A 208 -0.28 12.81 -10.02
C LYS A 208 -0.91 12.98 -11.41
N ASP A 209 -0.40 12.28 -12.42
CA ASP A 209 -0.84 12.40 -13.83
C ASP A 209 -1.66 11.18 -14.33
N SER A 210 -2.26 10.41 -13.42
CA SER A 210 -3.03 9.22 -13.77
C SER A 210 -4.33 9.13 -12.98
N ASP A 211 -5.25 8.28 -13.43
CA ASP A 211 -6.47 7.93 -12.71
C ASP A 211 -6.49 6.44 -12.36
N TYR A 212 -7.40 6.06 -11.47
CA TYR A 212 -7.73 4.65 -11.23
C TYR A 212 -8.35 4.04 -12.50
N ALA A 213 -7.91 2.82 -12.82
CA ALA A 213 -8.48 2.05 -13.92
C ALA A 213 -9.83 1.42 -13.54
N ASP A 214 -10.00 1.11 -12.26
CA ASP A 214 -11.24 0.64 -11.66
C ASP A 214 -11.27 1.07 -10.19
N ILE A 215 -12.38 1.64 -9.74
CA ILE A 215 -12.60 2.08 -8.37
C ILE A 215 -14.03 1.74 -7.96
N ARG A 216 -14.17 1.02 -6.85
CA ARG A 216 -15.45 0.68 -6.23
C ARG A 216 -15.39 1.03 -4.75
N ASN A 217 -16.51 1.42 -4.16
CA ASN A 217 -16.58 1.69 -2.74
C ASN A 217 -17.89 1.20 -2.12
N SER A 218 -17.86 1.03 -0.81
CA SER A 218 -19.03 0.69 -0.01
C SER A 218 -18.88 1.34 1.34
N THR A 219 -19.96 1.92 1.86
CA THR A 219 -19.98 2.63 3.13
C THR A 219 -20.99 1.99 4.06
N ALA A 220 -20.55 1.73 5.29
CA ALA A 220 -21.40 1.29 6.38
C ALA A 220 -21.45 2.37 7.46
N LEU A 221 -22.64 2.57 8.02
CA LEU A 221 -22.87 3.46 9.16
C LEU A 221 -23.07 2.60 10.40
N ILE A 222 -22.28 2.85 11.44
CA ILE A 222 -22.36 2.15 12.71
C ILE A 222 -22.85 3.12 13.78
N GLU A 223 -23.89 2.74 14.51
CA GLU A 223 -24.34 3.44 15.70
C GLU A 223 -23.44 3.07 16.88
N ILE A 224 -22.84 4.09 17.50
CA ILE A 224 -22.03 3.91 18.72
C ILE A 224 -22.96 4.19 19.90
N LEU A 225 -23.16 3.18 20.73
CA LEU A 225 -23.96 3.32 21.95
C LEU A 225 -23.06 3.80 23.09
N GLU A 226 -23.50 4.85 23.76
CA GLU A 226 -22.91 5.24 25.04
C GLU A 226 -23.46 4.34 26.14
N ILE A 227 -22.59 3.97 27.08
CA ILE A 227 -23.06 3.40 28.35
C ILE A 227 -23.65 4.57 29.13
N GLU A 228 -24.98 4.69 29.15
CA GLU A 228 -25.67 5.61 30.06
C GLU A 228 -25.22 5.29 31.49
N SER A 229 -24.40 6.17 32.06
CA SER A 229 -24.15 6.14 33.50
C SER A 229 -25.50 6.38 34.19
N PRO A 230 -25.91 5.52 35.15
CA PRO A 230 -27.17 5.72 35.83
C PRO A 230 -27.18 7.11 36.46
N ALA A 231 -28.23 7.87 36.15
CA ALA A 231 -28.40 9.25 36.57
C ALA A 231 -28.14 9.39 38.08
N LEU A 232 -27.16 10.22 38.44
CA LEU A 232 -26.88 10.54 39.82
C LEU A 232 -28.10 11.31 40.38
N PRO A 233 -28.73 10.88 41.49
CA PRO A 233 -29.80 11.66 42.09
C PRO A 233 -29.25 13.01 42.57
N SER A 234 -30.08 14.04 42.49
CA SER A 234 -29.79 15.41 42.95
C SER A 234 -29.30 15.44 44.40
N PRO A 235 -28.42 16.40 44.77
CA PRO A 235 -27.75 16.38 46.05
C PRO A 235 -28.69 16.82 47.17
N VAL A 236 -29.32 15.85 47.84
CA VAL A 236 -29.90 16.05 49.16
C VAL A 236 -29.57 14.83 50.02
N GLU A 237 -28.76 15.09 51.05
CA GLU A 237 -28.61 14.31 52.29
C GLU A 237 -28.04 12.89 52.19
N ALA A 238 -26.72 12.79 52.38
CA ALA A 238 -26.11 12.18 53.57
C ALA A 238 -24.69 11.71 53.23
N ALA A 239 -23.69 12.47 53.68
CA ALA A 239 -22.31 12.02 53.69
C ALA A 239 -22.18 10.81 54.64
N SER A 240 -21.99 9.63 54.07
CA SER A 240 -21.50 8.45 54.78
C SER A 240 -19.99 8.33 54.51
N SER A 241 -19.20 8.31 55.57
CA SER A 241 -17.73 8.30 55.57
C SER A 241 -17.07 7.07 54.90
N SER A 242 -17.87 6.15 54.35
CA SER A 242 -17.44 4.89 53.73
C SER A 242 -17.00 5.04 52.26
N GLN A 243 -17.58 6.00 51.51
CA GLN A 243 -17.31 6.13 50.06
C GLN A 243 -16.00 6.86 49.74
N PHE A 244 -15.61 7.87 50.54
CA PHE A 244 -14.32 8.55 50.37
C PHE A 244 -13.11 7.64 50.65
N LEU A 245 -13.24 6.70 51.59
CA LEU A 245 -12.18 5.74 51.90
C LEU A 245 -11.92 4.77 50.73
N ARG A 246 -12.97 4.34 50.01
CA ARG A 246 -12.85 3.42 48.87
C ARG A 246 -12.18 4.05 47.65
N PHE A 247 -12.50 5.31 47.33
CA PHE A 247 -11.84 6.01 46.21
C PHE A 247 -10.36 6.29 46.48
N HIS A 248 -10.00 6.69 47.70
CA HIS A 248 -8.59 6.87 48.05
C HIS A 248 -7.81 5.55 48.03
N VAL A 249 -8.41 4.44 48.47
CA VAL A 249 -7.78 3.12 48.40
C VAL A 249 -7.55 2.68 46.94
N ILE A 250 -8.52 2.87 46.05
CA ILE A 250 -8.36 2.52 44.62
C ILE A 250 -7.27 3.37 43.96
N LEU A 251 -7.28 4.69 44.20
CA LEU A 251 -6.26 5.59 43.65
C LEU A 251 -4.85 5.22 44.16
N LEU A 252 -4.74 4.88 45.44
CA LEU A 252 -3.49 4.46 46.07
C LEU A 252 -3.01 3.11 45.53
N VAL A 253 -3.92 2.16 45.26
CA VAL A 253 -3.60 0.88 44.60
C VAL A 253 -3.09 1.10 43.17
N ILE A 254 -3.71 1.98 42.37
CA ILE A 254 -3.25 2.29 41.01
C ILE A 254 -1.85 2.94 41.05
N LEU A 255 -1.62 3.88 41.96
CA LEU A 255 -0.32 4.52 42.14
C LEU A 255 0.75 3.50 42.59
N VAL A 256 0.41 2.57 43.47
CA VAL A 256 1.32 1.49 43.90
C VAL A 256 1.61 0.53 42.76
N LEU A 257 0.61 0.15 41.94
CA LEU A 257 0.81 -0.75 40.80
C LEU A 257 1.69 -0.13 39.71
N THR A 258 1.43 1.14 39.37
CA THR A 258 2.23 1.87 38.38
C THR A 258 3.66 2.10 38.84
N THR A 259 3.87 2.44 40.12
CA THR A 259 5.22 2.56 40.69
C THR A 259 5.94 1.21 40.74
N TYR A 260 5.26 0.13 41.10
CA TYR A 260 5.83 -1.23 41.07
C TYR A 260 6.27 -1.63 39.66
N GLN A 261 5.43 -1.40 38.65
CA GLN A 261 5.77 -1.67 37.24
C GLN A 261 6.99 -0.87 36.77
N LEU A 262 7.08 0.41 37.15
CA LEU A 262 8.22 1.27 36.80
C LEU A 262 9.52 0.82 37.48
N VAL A 263 9.46 0.42 38.75
CA VAL A 263 10.62 -0.09 39.50
C VAL A 263 11.07 -1.44 38.94
N TYR A 264 10.12 -2.35 38.69
CA TYR A 264 10.40 -3.65 38.11
C TYR A 264 11.01 -3.51 36.71
N GLY A 265 10.45 -2.65 35.85
CA GLY A 265 11.02 -2.36 34.53
C GLY A 265 12.44 -1.81 34.58
N LYS A 266 12.74 -0.92 35.54
CA LYS A 266 14.11 -0.42 35.75
C LYS A 266 15.07 -1.51 36.23
N LEU A 267 14.62 -2.41 37.11
CA LEU A 267 15.44 -3.51 37.63
C LEU A 267 15.74 -4.55 36.52
N VAL A 268 14.72 -4.92 35.76
CA VAL A 268 14.87 -5.84 34.61
C VAL A 268 15.79 -5.24 33.56
N LYS A 269 15.58 -3.97 33.20
CA LYS A 269 16.47 -3.25 32.27
C LYS A 269 17.92 -3.30 32.74
N LYS A 270 18.17 -2.98 34.02
CA LYS A 270 19.52 -2.99 34.58
C LYS A 270 20.18 -4.38 34.52
N ARG A 271 19.43 -5.44 34.86
CA ARG A 271 19.95 -6.82 34.77
C ARG A 271 20.25 -7.23 33.33
N ILE A 272 19.38 -6.90 32.38
CA ILE A 272 19.59 -7.19 30.96
C ILE A 272 20.84 -6.44 30.45
N GLU A 273 20.98 -5.16 30.79
CA GLU A 273 22.15 -4.35 30.42
C GLU A 273 23.44 -4.93 31.01
N GLU A 274 23.42 -5.45 32.25
CA GLU A 274 24.59 -6.09 32.88
C GLU A 274 24.94 -7.45 32.25
N GLU A 275 23.95 -8.25 31.88
CA GLU A 275 24.15 -9.62 31.37
C GLU A 275 24.51 -9.65 29.87
N TYR A 276 24.00 -8.70 29.09
CA TYR A 276 24.18 -8.66 27.63
C TYR A 276 25.22 -7.65 27.14
N TRP A 277 25.88 -6.91 28.04
CA TRP A 277 26.86 -5.88 27.70
C TRP A 277 27.95 -6.35 26.71
N ASP A 278 28.45 -7.57 26.90
CA ASP A 278 29.55 -8.14 26.09
C ASP A 278 29.08 -8.77 24.77
N MET A 279 27.76 -8.92 24.57
CA MET A 279 27.17 -9.54 23.37
C MET A 279 26.64 -8.52 22.36
N GLU A 280 26.64 -7.23 22.72
CA GLU A 280 26.19 -6.15 21.84
C GLU A 280 27.28 -5.73 20.85
N ALA A 281 26.93 -5.66 19.57
CA ALA A 281 27.82 -5.12 18.55
C ALA A 281 28.11 -3.62 18.81
N GLU A 282 29.36 -3.19 18.59
CA GLU A 282 29.78 -1.81 18.88
C GLU A 282 28.98 -0.78 18.07
N GLU A 283 28.59 -1.15 16.85
CA GLU A 283 27.84 -0.35 15.89
C GLU A 283 26.36 -0.18 16.30
N GLN A 284 25.86 -0.94 17.26
CA GLN A 284 24.50 -0.84 17.75
C GLN A 284 24.30 0.45 18.56
N ALA A 285 23.41 1.33 18.08
CA ALA A 285 23.01 2.54 18.81
C ALA A 285 21.77 2.33 19.70
N GLY A 286 20.87 1.43 19.31
CA GLY A 286 19.62 1.15 20.03
C GLY A 286 19.83 0.32 21.29
N PHE A 287 18.98 0.50 22.30
CA PHE A 287 18.98 -0.24 23.57
C PHE A 287 20.25 -0.10 24.43
N ARG A 288 21.17 0.81 24.09
CA ARG A 288 22.39 1.09 24.85
C ARG A 288 22.31 2.42 25.58
N ALA A 289 22.62 2.42 26.88
CA ALA A 289 22.65 3.64 27.66
C ALA A 289 23.72 4.62 27.10
N GLY A 290 23.31 5.87 26.85
CA GLY A 290 24.21 6.93 26.40
C GLY A 290 24.59 6.91 24.91
N ARG A 291 24.06 5.97 24.11
CA ARG A 291 24.23 5.95 22.65
C ARG A 291 22.94 6.40 21.96
N CYS A 292 23.08 7.08 20.83
CA CYS A 292 21.96 7.49 19.99
C CYS A 292 22.35 7.45 18.51
N THR A 293 21.37 7.50 17.61
CA THR A 293 21.61 7.45 16.16
C THR A 293 22.07 8.78 15.55
N VAL A 294 22.29 9.81 16.38
CA VAL A 294 22.65 11.16 15.91
C VAL A 294 23.98 11.15 15.17
N ASP A 295 25.01 10.48 15.70
CA ASP A 295 26.33 10.42 15.05
C ASP A 295 26.30 9.62 13.73
N HIS A 296 25.50 8.55 13.69
CA HIS A 296 25.28 7.76 12.47
C HIS A 296 24.58 8.59 11.39
N LEU A 297 23.52 9.32 11.76
CA LEU A 297 22.78 10.19 10.85
C LEU A 297 23.66 11.34 10.35
N PHE A 298 24.43 11.97 11.25
CA PHE A 298 25.37 13.02 10.88
C PHE A 298 26.41 12.50 9.88
N THR A 299 27.03 11.35 10.15
CA THR A 299 28.02 10.74 9.26
C THR A 299 27.43 10.42 7.89
N LEU A 300 26.23 9.83 7.84
CA LEU A 300 25.51 9.54 6.60
C LEU A 300 25.26 10.82 5.80
N THR A 301 24.81 11.88 6.46
CA THR A 301 24.52 13.19 5.85
C THR A 301 25.79 13.79 5.24
N GLN A 302 26.91 13.78 5.98
CA GLN A 302 28.20 14.28 5.48
C GLN A 302 28.70 13.50 4.25
N ILE A 303 28.49 12.18 4.21
CA ILE A 303 28.86 11.35 3.05
C ILE A 303 28.02 11.72 1.83
N ILE A 304 26.71 11.85 2.03
CA ILE A 304 25.77 12.24 0.97
C ILE A 304 26.15 13.60 0.39
N GLU A 305 26.30 14.61 1.25
CA GLU A 305 26.63 15.97 0.84
C GLU A 305 27.97 16.04 0.07
N LYS A 306 29.01 15.37 0.56
CA LYS A 306 30.34 15.40 -0.07
C LYS A 306 30.38 14.72 -1.44
N LYS A 307 29.59 13.67 -1.62
CA LYS A 307 29.48 12.93 -2.88
C LYS A 307 28.61 13.66 -3.89
N MET A 308 27.51 14.26 -3.44
CA MET A 308 26.70 15.17 -4.24
C MET A 308 27.52 16.37 -4.75
N ALA A 309 28.33 16.99 -3.88
CA ALA A 309 29.19 18.11 -4.25
C ALA A 309 30.25 17.78 -5.31
N ARG A 310 30.60 16.49 -5.49
CA ARG A 310 31.56 16.01 -6.49
C ARG A 310 30.91 15.32 -7.68
N ASN A 311 29.57 15.40 -7.79
CA ASN A 311 28.77 14.74 -8.82
C ASN A 311 29.09 13.23 -8.96
N GLN A 312 29.27 12.56 -7.81
CA GLN A 312 29.52 11.11 -7.76
C GLN A 312 28.26 10.36 -7.36
N GLU A 313 28.03 9.22 -7.99
CA GLU A 313 26.92 8.34 -7.68
C GLU A 313 27.07 7.70 -6.29
N ILE A 314 25.97 7.59 -5.56
CA ILE A 314 25.88 6.96 -4.24
C ILE A 314 24.72 5.98 -4.24
N HIS A 315 24.96 4.79 -3.70
CA HIS A 315 23.92 3.81 -3.43
C HIS A 315 23.82 3.59 -1.92
N LEU A 316 22.61 3.71 -1.37
CA LEU A 316 22.31 3.46 0.04
C LEU A 316 21.47 2.20 0.15
N LEU A 317 21.92 1.24 0.96
CA LEU A 317 21.17 0.03 1.27
C LEU A 317 20.64 0.13 2.70
N CYS A 318 19.35 0.39 2.85
CA CYS A 318 18.67 0.37 4.14
C CYS A 318 18.02 -1.00 4.33
N VAL A 319 18.47 -1.74 5.35
CA VAL A 319 17.92 -3.06 5.68
C VAL A 319 17.02 -2.92 6.91
N ASP A 320 15.72 -3.13 6.73
CA ASP A 320 14.75 -3.19 7.83
C ASP A 320 14.52 -4.65 8.23
N LEU A 321 14.96 -5.00 9.43
CA LEU A 321 14.86 -6.36 9.97
C LEU A 321 13.59 -6.49 10.81
N LYS A 322 12.50 -6.92 10.17
CA LYS A 322 11.16 -7.14 10.77
C LYS A 322 11.09 -8.18 11.91
N LYS A 323 12.14 -9.00 12.12
CA LYS A 323 12.07 -10.24 12.93
C LYS A 323 12.70 -10.20 14.34
N PRO A 324 13.74 -9.40 14.65
CA PRO A 324 14.33 -9.44 15.99
C PRO A 324 13.66 -8.50 17.00
N TYR A 325 13.07 -7.39 16.56
CA TYR A 325 12.66 -6.30 17.47
C TYR A 325 11.14 -6.11 17.60
N ASP A 326 10.35 -6.58 16.62
CA ASP A 326 8.89 -6.35 16.60
C ASP A 326 8.07 -7.50 17.24
N SER A 327 8.72 -8.60 17.63
CA SER A 327 8.02 -9.81 18.10
C SER A 327 8.82 -10.56 19.14
N VAL A 328 8.79 -10.09 20.38
CA VAL A 328 9.27 -10.84 21.54
C VAL A 328 8.27 -11.97 21.83
N PRO A 329 8.67 -13.27 21.78
CA PRO A 329 7.76 -14.37 22.10
C PRO A 329 7.42 -14.32 23.59
N GLN A 330 6.24 -13.79 23.93
CA GLN A 330 5.84 -13.60 25.33
C GLN A 330 5.84 -14.90 26.12
N SER A 331 5.49 -16.03 25.50
CA SER A 331 5.54 -17.35 26.14
C SER A 331 6.94 -17.73 26.62
N LYS A 332 7.98 -17.48 25.81
CA LYS A 332 9.36 -17.76 26.18
C LYS A 332 9.87 -16.83 27.28
N LEU A 333 9.39 -15.58 27.30
CA LEU A 333 9.71 -14.63 28.35
C LEU A 333 9.17 -15.11 29.71
N TRP A 334 7.94 -15.63 29.72
CA TRP A 334 7.33 -16.21 30.92
C TRP A 334 8.03 -17.49 31.38
N GLU A 335 8.37 -18.41 30.46
CA GLU A 335 9.16 -19.60 30.79
C GLU A 335 10.52 -19.25 31.43
N ALA A 336 11.22 -18.24 30.90
CA ALA A 336 12.50 -17.79 31.44
C ALA A 336 12.37 -17.13 32.82
N LEU A 337 11.28 -16.41 33.07
CA LEU A 337 10.97 -15.83 34.38
C LEU A 337 10.60 -16.90 35.41
N GLU A 338 9.79 -17.89 35.04
CA GLU A 338 9.43 -19.02 35.92
C GLU A 338 10.64 -19.88 36.28
N HIS A 339 11.57 -20.09 35.34
CA HIS A 339 12.77 -20.89 35.57
C HIS A 339 13.77 -20.24 36.54
N ASN A 340 13.73 -18.92 36.72
CA ASN A 340 14.61 -18.17 37.63
C ASN A 340 13.97 -17.81 38.98
N ILE A 341 12.71 -18.18 39.21
CA ILE A 341 11.97 -17.96 40.47
C ILE A 341 12.00 -19.20 41.39
N ASN A 342 12.39 -20.37 40.86
CA ASN A 342 12.76 -21.57 41.63
C ASN A 342 14.28 -21.69 41.72
#